data_AF-A0A938ZHX8-F1
#
_entry.id   AF-A0A938ZHX8-F1
#
_cell.length_a   1.000
_cell.length_b   1.000
_cell.length_c   1.000
_cell.angle_alpha   90.00
_cell.angle_beta   90.00
_cell.angle_gamma   90.00
#
_symmetry.space_group_name_H-M   'P 1'
#
loop_
_entity.id
_entity.type
_entity.pdbx_description
1 polymer ?
#
loop_
_entity_poly.entity_id
_entity_poly.type
_entity_poly.pdbx_seq_one_letter_code
_entity_poly.pdbx_strand_id
1 'polypeptide(L)'
;MLRSKSVWLVPVVLSLASFALDTTKAIAQTNYEFEAVYNLEVSLREIAPNISVGTVVGNSLNAPYGLTQLSSMSYSRLDPNTGISTASPDAVTFGLEGLPPLIDRFFSKDSDDSLIGSSTATATSDLENLTASAFGILTISGGTGRFNGAIGTLTLSDNYTISPDPTVPLIGQALVSGSFQIPTSVPESGNSLSLVGISAIGAAFLLRRHHHQANM
;
A
#
# COMPACT_ATOMS: atom_id res chain seq x y z
N MET A 1 -32.75 -47.25 -43.75
CA MET A 1 -32.87 -45.89 -43.16
C MET A 1 -31.74 -45.68 -42.17
N LEU A 2 -30.62 -45.06 -42.59
CA LEU A 2 -29.52 -44.69 -41.68
C LEU A 2 -29.88 -43.38 -40.99
N ARG A 3 -30.18 -43.43 -39.68
CA ARG A 3 -30.40 -42.24 -38.85
C ARG A 3 -29.03 -41.72 -38.37
N SER A 4 -28.63 -40.58 -38.91
CA SER A 4 -27.46 -39.78 -38.49
C SER A 4 -27.51 -39.47 -36.99
N LYS A 5 -26.50 -39.93 -36.23
CA LYS A 5 -26.28 -39.64 -34.81
C LYS A 5 -25.10 -38.68 -34.60
N SER A 6 -24.92 -37.68 -35.49
CA SER A 6 -23.81 -36.73 -35.39
C SER A 6 -24.12 -35.44 -34.61
N VAL A 7 -25.33 -35.30 -34.05
CA VAL A 7 -25.80 -34.03 -33.46
C VAL A 7 -25.47 -33.88 -31.95
N TRP A 8 -24.93 -34.91 -31.29
CA TRP A 8 -24.91 -34.97 -29.81
C TRP A 8 -23.54 -34.76 -29.13
N LEU A 9 -22.57 -34.14 -29.79
CA LEU A 9 -21.25 -33.83 -29.19
C LEU A 9 -20.84 -32.36 -29.29
N VAL A 10 -21.58 -31.54 -30.05
CA VAL A 10 -21.27 -30.12 -30.23
C VAL A 10 -21.30 -29.30 -28.92
N PRO A 11 -22.21 -29.52 -27.94
CA PRO A 11 -22.26 -28.69 -26.73
C PRO A 11 -21.05 -28.90 -25.81
N VAL A 12 -20.49 -30.11 -25.80
CA VAL A 12 -19.40 -30.51 -24.89
C VAL A 12 -18.05 -29.96 -25.36
N VAL A 13 -17.81 -29.92 -26.67
CA VAL A 13 -16.56 -29.35 -27.22
C VAL A 13 -16.52 -27.82 -27.06
N LEU A 14 -17.66 -27.15 -27.23
CA LEU A 14 -17.75 -25.69 -27.05
C LEU A 14 -17.59 -25.24 -25.60
N SER A 15 -18.10 -25.99 -24.62
CA SER A 15 -17.91 -25.65 -23.21
C SER A 15 -16.47 -25.88 -22.72
N LEU A 16 -15.77 -26.89 -23.26
CA LEU A 16 -14.34 -27.14 -22.97
C LEU A 16 -13.43 -26.07 -23.59
N ALA A 17 -13.76 -25.52 -24.75
CA ALA A 17 -12.99 -24.44 -25.37
C ALA A 17 -13.09 -23.11 -24.58
N SER A 18 -14.23 -22.82 -23.96
CA SER A 18 -14.41 -21.60 -23.16
C SER A 18 -13.58 -21.57 -21.87
N PHE A 19 -13.27 -22.72 -21.27
CA PHE A 19 -12.40 -22.78 -20.08
C PHE A 19 -10.90 -22.64 -20.40
N ALA A 20 -10.50 -22.78 -21.66
CA ALA A 20 -9.10 -22.66 -22.08
C ALA A 20 -8.70 -21.22 -22.44
N LEU A 21 -9.67 -20.30 -22.62
CA LEU A 21 -9.44 -18.95 -23.13
C LEU A 21 -9.51 -17.85 -22.07
N ASP A 22 -9.97 -18.14 -20.86
CA ASP A 22 -10.09 -17.15 -19.79
C ASP A 22 -9.03 -17.38 -18.70
N THR A 23 -7.78 -17.09 -19.03
CA THR A 23 -6.67 -17.00 -18.06
C THR A 23 -6.64 -15.60 -17.44
N THR A 24 -7.75 -15.21 -16.81
CA THR A 24 -7.74 -14.01 -15.98
C THR A 24 -6.94 -14.31 -14.71
N LYS A 25 -5.70 -13.84 -14.67
CA LYS A 25 -4.77 -14.03 -13.54
C LYS A 25 -5.41 -13.52 -12.25
N ALA A 26 -5.48 -14.38 -11.23
CA ALA A 26 -5.88 -13.96 -9.89
C ALA A 26 -4.74 -13.17 -9.22
N ILE A 27 -5.02 -11.93 -8.81
CA ILE A 27 -4.14 -11.16 -7.93
C ILE A 27 -4.69 -11.30 -6.51
N ALA A 28 -3.88 -11.86 -5.60
CA ALA A 28 -4.21 -11.84 -4.18
C ALA A 28 -3.64 -10.57 -3.54
N GLN A 29 -4.39 -10.00 -2.60
CA GLN A 29 -3.96 -8.87 -1.81
C GLN A 29 -3.93 -9.31 -0.34
N THR A 30 -2.79 -9.15 0.31
CA THR A 30 -2.69 -9.31 1.76
C THR A 30 -2.77 -7.94 2.41
N ASN A 31 -3.72 -7.77 3.32
CA ASN A 31 -3.86 -6.55 4.11
C ASN A 31 -3.00 -6.65 5.37
N TYR A 32 -2.19 -5.62 5.63
CA TYR A 32 -1.31 -5.50 6.77
C TYR A 32 -1.75 -4.32 7.60
N GLU A 33 -2.23 -4.60 8.81
CA GLU A 33 -2.49 -3.55 9.81
C GLU A 33 -1.15 -2.99 10.30
N PHE A 34 -1.13 -1.69 10.54
CA PHE A 34 0.03 -0.96 11.01
C PHE A 34 -0.39 -0.03 12.13
N GLU A 35 0.26 -0.13 13.27
CA GLU A 35 0.11 0.82 14.37
C GLU A 35 1.43 0.92 15.12
N ALA A 36 1.96 2.12 15.28
CA ALA A 36 3.21 2.37 15.97
C ALA A 36 3.28 3.78 16.55
N VAL A 37 4.00 3.90 17.66
CA VAL A 37 4.40 5.19 18.22
C VAL A 37 5.88 5.43 17.95
N TYR A 38 6.20 6.57 17.35
CA TYR A 38 7.57 7.02 17.12
C TYR A 38 7.87 8.21 18.01
N ASN A 39 9.04 8.21 18.65
CA ASN A 39 9.61 9.43 19.21
C ASN A 39 10.22 10.21 18.06
N LEU A 40 9.92 11.51 17.99
CA LEU A 40 10.27 12.36 16.87
C LEU A 40 11.23 13.47 17.29
N GLU A 41 12.12 13.80 16.36
CA GLU A 41 12.88 15.04 16.33
C GLU A 41 12.58 15.77 15.02
N VAL A 42 12.18 17.03 15.11
CA VAL A 42 11.76 17.84 13.97
C VAL A 42 12.66 19.05 13.83
N SER A 43 13.16 19.23 12.61
CA SER A 43 13.92 20.40 12.19
C SER A 43 13.17 21.12 11.08
N LEU A 44 13.12 22.45 11.16
CA LEU A 44 12.52 23.31 10.15
C LEU A 44 13.59 24.19 9.51
N ARG A 45 13.58 24.28 8.19
CA ARG A 45 14.44 25.20 7.43
C ARG A 45 13.58 26.04 6.51
N GLU A 46 13.56 27.35 6.74
CA GLU A 46 12.85 28.28 5.87
C GLU A 46 13.44 28.29 4.46
N ILE A 47 12.58 28.29 3.45
CA ILE A 47 12.97 28.34 2.02
C ILE A 47 12.32 29.52 1.27
N ALA A 48 11.24 30.07 1.82
CA ALA A 48 10.56 31.27 1.36
C ALA A 48 9.74 31.85 2.54
N PRO A 49 9.24 33.10 2.47
CA PRO A 49 8.49 33.69 3.57
C PRO A 49 7.31 32.81 4.02
N ASN A 50 7.34 32.42 5.30
CA ASN A 50 6.36 31.52 5.94
C ASN A 50 6.31 30.10 5.37
N ILE A 51 7.26 29.71 4.52
CA ILE A 51 7.34 28.37 3.91
C ILE A 51 8.66 27.73 4.31
N SER A 52 8.58 26.55 4.92
CA SER A 52 9.72 25.78 5.40
C SER A 52 9.74 24.39 4.80
N VAL A 53 10.93 23.79 4.80
CA VAL A 53 11.08 22.33 4.68
C VAL A 53 11.18 21.78 6.10
N GLY A 54 10.24 20.92 6.45
CA GLY A 54 10.30 20.10 7.65
C GLY A 54 11.04 18.81 7.38
N THR A 55 11.96 18.46 8.27
CA THR A 55 12.59 17.15 8.34
C THR A 55 12.28 16.54 9.68
N VAL A 56 11.67 15.36 9.65
CA VAL A 56 11.32 14.58 10.83
C VAL A 56 12.15 13.31 10.79
N VAL A 57 12.84 13.03 11.88
CA VAL A 57 13.43 11.72 12.14
C VAL A 57 12.74 11.11 13.34
N GLY A 58 12.51 9.81 13.29
CA GLY A 58 11.82 9.14 14.37
C GLY A 58 12.29 7.71 14.60
N ASN A 59 12.13 7.28 15.84
CA ASN A 59 12.45 5.92 16.26
C ASN A 59 11.31 5.32 17.09
N SER A 60 11.05 4.06 16.86
CA SER A 60 10.10 3.25 17.62
C SER A 60 10.79 2.01 18.17
N LEU A 61 10.41 1.59 19.38
CA LEU A 61 10.96 0.37 19.99
C LEU A 61 10.26 -0.90 19.50
N ASN A 62 9.02 -0.75 19.00
CA ASN A 62 8.11 -1.86 18.78
C ASN A 62 7.22 -1.68 17.54
N ALA A 63 7.62 -0.82 16.60
CA ALA A 63 6.92 -0.71 15.32
C ALA A 63 6.82 -2.08 14.62
N PRO A 64 5.65 -2.39 14.04
CA PRO A 64 5.39 -3.71 13.48
C PRO A 64 6.29 -3.95 12.27
N TYR A 65 6.50 -5.23 11.99
CA TYR A 65 7.32 -5.71 10.88
C TYR A 65 8.77 -5.22 10.87
N GLY A 66 9.27 -4.74 12.02
CA GLY A 66 10.65 -4.29 12.17
C GLY A 66 10.91 -2.90 11.58
N LEU A 67 9.87 -2.14 11.22
CA LEU A 67 9.97 -0.79 10.66
C LEU A 67 10.24 0.25 11.76
N THR A 68 11.33 0.11 12.49
CA THR A 68 11.59 0.87 13.73
C THR A 68 12.13 2.27 13.52
N GLN A 69 12.41 2.68 12.27
CA GLN A 69 12.91 4.00 11.93
C GLN A 69 11.93 4.73 11.01
N LEU A 70 11.83 6.05 11.20
CA LEU A 70 11.05 6.97 10.38
C LEU A 70 11.96 8.11 9.90
N SER A 71 11.88 8.42 8.61
CA SER A 71 12.35 9.68 8.05
C SER A 71 11.23 10.26 7.20
N SER A 72 10.83 11.50 7.50
CA SER A 72 9.76 12.18 6.80
C SER A 72 10.21 13.58 6.43
N MET A 73 9.85 14.01 5.22
CA MET A 73 10.13 15.35 4.73
C MET A 73 8.87 15.93 4.10
N SER A 74 8.58 17.18 4.42
CA SER A 74 7.45 17.90 3.83
C SER A 74 7.76 19.38 3.69
N TYR A 75 7.08 20.03 2.75
CA TYR A 75 6.99 21.47 2.72
C TYR A 75 5.88 21.88 3.67
N SER A 76 6.08 22.94 4.45
CA SER A 76 5.07 23.47 5.36
C SER A 76 4.90 24.96 5.16
N ARG A 77 3.65 25.43 5.26
CA ARG A 77 3.31 26.85 5.25
C ARG A 77 2.57 27.22 6.52
N LEU A 78 3.12 28.19 7.24
CA LEU A 78 2.48 28.81 8.40
C LEU A 78 1.58 29.96 7.93
N ASP A 79 0.32 29.95 8.36
CA ASP A 79 -0.55 31.13 8.24
C ASP A 79 -0.33 32.04 9.47
N PRO A 80 0.26 33.24 9.31
CA PRO A 80 0.55 34.12 10.43
C PRO A 80 -0.71 34.69 11.09
N ASN A 81 -1.87 34.62 10.44
CA ASN A 81 -3.12 35.15 11.00
C ASN A 81 -3.81 34.15 11.94
N THR A 82 -3.63 32.85 11.68
CA THR A 82 -4.31 31.77 12.41
C THR A 82 -3.35 30.95 13.27
N GLY A 83 -2.04 31.02 13.02
CA GLY A 83 -1.04 30.17 13.66
C GLY A 83 -1.11 28.70 13.21
N ILE A 84 -1.90 28.40 12.17
CA ILE A 84 -2.05 27.05 11.61
C ILE A 84 -0.96 26.83 10.57
N SER A 85 -0.26 25.70 10.68
CA SER A 85 0.68 25.24 9.66
C SER A 85 0.06 24.11 8.84
N THR A 86 0.26 24.16 7.52
CA THR A 86 -0.18 23.11 6.59
C THR A 86 1.02 22.50 5.91
N ALA A 87 1.10 21.17 5.87
CA ALA A 87 2.19 20.41 5.30
C ALA A 87 1.74 19.61 4.07
N SER A 88 2.61 19.56 3.07
CA SER A 88 2.39 18.89 1.78
C SER A 88 3.72 18.33 1.26
N PRO A 89 3.71 17.19 0.55
CA PRO A 89 4.93 16.68 -0.06
C PRO A 89 5.32 17.46 -1.32
N ASP A 90 4.40 18.22 -1.91
CA ASP A 90 4.61 18.97 -3.15
C ASP A 90 4.65 20.46 -2.87
N ALA A 91 5.74 21.14 -3.26
CA ALA A 91 5.92 22.57 -3.05
C ALA A 91 4.98 23.42 -3.93
N VAL A 92 4.44 22.86 -5.02
CA VAL A 92 3.49 23.53 -5.92
C VAL A 92 2.20 23.89 -5.18
N THR A 93 1.83 23.14 -4.13
CA THR A 93 0.66 23.50 -3.29
C THR A 93 0.83 24.84 -2.57
N PHE A 94 2.07 25.34 -2.48
CA PHE A 94 2.41 26.63 -1.91
C PHE A 94 2.91 27.64 -2.95
N GLY A 95 2.76 27.35 -4.24
CA GLY A 95 3.15 28.24 -5.34
C GLY A 95 4.64 28.26 -5.64
N LEU A 96 5.40 27.26 -5.18
CA LEU A 96 6.82 27.12 -5.48
C LEU A 96 7.02 26.09 -6.61
N GLU A 97 7.63 26.53 -7.71
CA GLU A 97 7.94 25.67 -8.86
C GLU A 97 9.38 25.17 -8.84
N GLY A 98 9.64 24.04 -9.52
CA GLY A 98 11.00 23.51 -9.72
C GLY A 98 11.60 22.75 -8.54
N LEU A 99 10.84 22.56 -7.45
CA LEU A 99 11.25 21.76 -6.30
C LEU A 99 10.70 20.33 -6.41
N PRO A 100 11.48 19.31 -6.00
CA PRO A 100 11.03 17.92 -6.08
C PRO A 100 9.96 17.61 -5.03
N PRO A 101 9.07 16.64 -5.28
CA PRO A 101 8.23 16.06 -4.25
C PRO A 101 9.09 15.42 -3.15
N LEU A 102 8.66 15.61 -1.90
CA LEU A 102 9.28 15.02 -0.73
C LEU A 102 8.56 13.72 -0.34
N ILE A 103 9.28 12.86 0.36
CA ILE A 103 8.81 11.51 0.70
C ILE A 103 8.93 11.22 2.19
N ASP A 104 8.12 10.26 2.60
CA ASP A 104 8.18 9.61 3.90
C ASP A 104 8.69 8.19 3.73
N ARG A 105 9.47 7.74 4.70
CA ARG A 105 10.05 6.40 4.72
C ARG A 105 9.99 5.82 6.13
N PHE A 106 9.30 4.71 6.28
CA PHE A 106 9.40 3.82 7.43
C PHE A 106 10.35 2.69 7.06
N PHE A 107 11.38 2.41 7.84
CA PHE A 107 12.40 1.43 7.45
C PHE A 107 12.93 0.64 8.64
N SER A 108 13.42 -0.56 8.34
CA SER A 108 14.13 -1.36 9.32
C SER A 108 15.56 -0.88 9.49
N LYS A 109 16.07 -1.02 10.72
CA LYS A 109 17.50 -0.85 11.00
C LYS A 109 18.33 -2.06 10.54
N ASP A 110 17.69 -3.23 10.47
CA ASP A 110 18.37 -4.52 10.33
C ASP A 110 18.13 -5.20 8.97
N SER A 111 17.30 -4.61 8.10
CA SER A 111 17.00 -5.11 6.75
C SER A 111 16.76 -3.99 5.74
N ASP A 112 16.71 -4.36 4.45
CA ASP A 112 16.33 -3.46 3.36
C ASP A 112 14.81 -3.22 3.28
N ASP A 113 14.04 -3.65 4.28
CA ASP A 113 12.60 -3.48 4.28
C ASP A 113 12.23 -2.02 4.58
N SER A 114 11.45 -1.42 3.70
CA SER A 114 10.89 -0.10 3.95
C SER A 114 9.53 0.09 3.28
N LEU A 115 8.70 0.93 3.88
CA LEU A 115 7.53 1.51 3.27
C LEU A 115 7.86 2.93 2.83
N ILE A 116 7.46 3.29 1.62
CA ILE A 116 7.70 4.59 1.01
C ILE A 116 6.35 5.24 0.73
N GLY A 117 6.23 6.51 1.09
CA GLY A 117 4.99 7.26 0.93
C GLY A 117 5.22 8.75 0.93
N SER A 118 4.14 9.48 1.16
CA SER A 118 4.13 10.93 1.29
C SER A 118 2.93 11.37 2.12
N SER A 119 3.07 12.45 2.88
CA SER A 119 2.05 12.90 3.82
C SER A 119 1.61 14.34 3.62
N THR A 120 0.33 14.57 3.91
CA THR A 120 -0.26 15.89 4.09
C THR A 120 -0.75 16.02 5.52
N ALA A 121 -0.49 17.15 6.17
CA ALA A 121 -0.88 17.35 7.56
C ALA A 121 -1.25 18.80 7.86
N THR A 122 -1.95 19.00 8.96
CA THR A 122 -2.22 20.31 9.55
C THR A 122 -1.72 20.29 10.98
N ALA A 123 -0.99 21.32 11.37
CA ALA A 123 -0.48 21.50 12.73
C ALA A 123 -1.00 22.78 13.37
N THR A 124 -1.30 22.69 14.65
CA THR A 124 -1.70 23.81 15.50
C THR A 124 -0.73 23.94 16.65
N SER A 125 -0.33 25.16 16.97
CA SER A 125 0.57 25.44 18.09
C SER A 125 -0.17 26.19 19.19
N ASP A 126 -0.01 25.71 20.42
CA ASP A 126 -0.39 26.40 21.64
C ASP A 126 0.89 26.95 22.29
N LEU A 127 1.17 28.22 22.02
CA LEU A 127 2.36 28.91 22.52
C LEU A 127 2.26 29.26 24.01
N GLU A 128 1.05 29.26 24.60
CA GLU A 128 0.88 29.47 26.04
C GLU A 128 1.33 28.23 26.82
N ASN A 129 0.92 27.05 26.35
CA ASN A 129 1.31 25.77 26.94
C ASN A 129 2.59 25.17 26.36
N LEU A 130 3.22 25.85 25.38
CA LEU A 130 4.41 25.39 24.67
C LEU A 130 4.24 23.98 24.07
N THR A 131 3.11 23.74 23.43
CA THR A 131 2.81 22.48 22.76
C THR A 131 2.37 22.71 21.32
N ALA A 132 2.55 21.70 20.48
CA ALA A 132 1.91 21.66 19.17
C ALA A 132 1.33 20.27 18.93
N SER A 133 0.28 20.20 18.13
CA SER A 133 -0.28 18.95 17.64
C SER A 133 -0.41 19.00 16.14
N ALA A 134 -0.24 17.85 15.50
CA ALA A 134 -0.44 17.72 14.06
C ALA A 134 -1.28 16.50 13.74
N PHE A 135 -2.11 16.61 12.71
CA PHE A 135 -2.91 15.52 12.19
C PHE A 135 -2.76 15.45 10.68
N GLY A 136 -2.60 14.25 10.16
CA GLY A 136 -2.33 14.07 8.74
C GLY A 136 -2.71 12.70 8.20
N ILE A 137 -2.60 12.61 6.89
CA ILE A 137 -2.76 11.38 6.14
C ILE A 137 -1.44 11.13 5.43
N LEU A 138 -0.96 9.90 5.53
CA LEU A 138 0.20 9.41 4.82
C LEU A 138 -0.24 8.36 3.80
N THR A 139 0.08 8.60 2.54
CA THR A 139 -0.21 7.68 1.45
C THR A 139 1.01 6.82 1.17
N ILE A 140 0.89 5.50 1.34
CA ILE A 140 1.93 4.53 0.97
C ILE A 140 1.82 4.28 -0.53
N SER A 141 2.91 4.54 -1.24
CA SER A 141 3.00 4.45 -2.70
C SER A 141 4.01 3.40 -3.18
N GLY A 142 4.77 2.83 -2.25
CA GLY A 142 5.67 1.73 -2.54
C GLY A 142 6.37 1.20 -1.30
N GLY A 143 7.38 0.38 -1.56
CA GLY A 143 8.25 -0.16 -0.53
C GLY A 143 9.40 -0.96 -1.13
N THR A 144 10.27 -1.44 -0.26
CA THR A 144 11.45 -2.25 -0.60
C THR A 144 11.44 -3.55 0.20
N GLY A 145 12.25 -4.51 -0.23
CA GLY A 145 12.31 -5.83 0.41
C GLY A 145 10.97 -6.55 0.33
N ARG A 146 10.47 -7.05 1.47
CA ARG A 146 9.15 -7.71 1.53
C ARG A 146 7.98 -6.80 1.23
N PHE A 147 8.16 -5.48 1.29
CA PHE A 147 7.10 -4.50 1.03
C PHE A 147 7.12 -3.95 -0.40
N ASN A 148 7.82 -4.62 -1.32
CA ASN A 148 7.86 -4.17 -2.71
C ASN A 148 6.45 -4.07 -3.31
N GLY A 149 6.14 -2.91 -3.90
CA GLY A 149 4.82 -2.61 -4.45
C GLY A 149 3.72 -2.35 -3.42
N ALA A 150 4.07 -2.10 -2.15
CA ALA A 150 3.09 -1.78 -1.12
C ALA A 150 2.29 -0.52 -1.47
N ILE A 151 0.98 -0.55 -1.21
CA ILE A 151 0.08 0.59 -1.35
C ILE A 151 -0.84 0.67 -0.13
N GLY A 152 -1.22 1.86 0.30
CA GLY A 152 -2.03 1.97 1.51
C GLY A 152 -2.17 3.39 2.03
N THR A 153 -2.81 3.50 3.17
CA THR A 153 -3.08 4.78 3.83
C THR A 153 -2.89 4.62 5.32
N LEU A 154 -2.07 5.50 5.89
CA LEU A 154 -1.89 5.65 7.33
C LEU A 154 -2.38 7.04 7.76
N THR A 155 -2.79 7.15 9.01
CA THR A 155 -3.08 8.39 9.70
C THR A 155 -1.94 8.74 10.63
N LEU A 156 -1.61 10.03 10.69
CA LEU A 156 -0.61 10.61 11.57
C LEU A 156 -1.32 11.44 12.64
N SER A 157 -0.92 11.26 13.89
CA SER A 157 -1.37 12.05 15.02
C SER A 157 -0.17 12.35 15.91
N ASP A 158 0.30 13.58 15.86
CA ASP A 158 1.54 14.00 16.49
C ASP A 158 1.27 14.95 17.65
N ASN A 159 2.10 14.84 18.68
CA ASN A 159 2.17 15.81 19.77
C ASN A 159 3.63 16.21 19.98
N TYR A 160 3.88 17.50 20.09
CA TYR A 160 5.20 18.11 20.22
C TYR A 160 5.26 18.99 21.45
N THR A 161 6.44 19.04 22.06
CA THR A 161 6.81 20.07 23.03
C THR A 161 7.65 21.13 22.32
N ILE A 162 7.25 22.39 22.48
CA ILE A 162 7.94 23.54 21.90
C ILE A 162 8.96 24.04 22.92
N SER A 163 10.20 24.20 22.48
CA SER A 163 11.22 24.89 23.27
C SER A 163 11.09 26.40 23.09
N PRO A 164 11.21 27.20 24.18
CA PRO A 164 11.38 28.65 24.06
C PRO A 164 12.68 29.04 23.34
N ASP A 165 13.67 28.15 23.32
CA ASP A 165 14.92 28.31 22.56
C ASP A 165 14.70 27.84 21.12
N PRO A 166 14.75 28.75 20.11
CA PRO A 166 14.50 28.42 18.72
C PRO A 166 15.65 27.61 18.07
N THR A 167 16.77 27.41 18.77
CA THR A 167 17.89 26.59 18.27
C THR A 167 17.75 25.11 18.61
N VAL A 168 16.79 24.76 19.48
CA VAL A 168 16.53 23.38 19.88
C VAL A 168 15.48 22.76 18.95
N PRO A 169 15.71 21.55 18.41
CA PRO A 169 14.71 20.83 17.62
C PRO A 169 13.40 20.62 18.40
N LEU A 170 12.27 20.59 17.69
CA LEU A 170 11.02 20.18 18.33
C LEU A 170 11.07 18.68 18.61
N ILE A 171 10.75 18.30 19.83
CA ILE A 171 10.68 16.90 20.26
C ILE A 171 9.22 16.52 20.43
N GLY A 172 8.85 15.34 19.95
CA GLY A 172 7.47 14.89 20.01
C GLY A 172 7.29 13.39 19.92
N GLN A 173 6.04 12.99 19.81
CA GLN A 173 5.62 11.62 19.52
C GLN A 173 4.57 11.62 18.41
N ALA A 174 4.69 10.68 17.50
CA ALA A 174 3.70 10.42 16.47
C ALA A 174 3.07 9.05 16.67
N LEU A 175 1.75 9.02 16.78
CA LEU A 175 0.97 7.81 16.55
C LEU A 175 0.71 7.69 15.06
N VAL A 176 1.18 6.59 14.48
CA VAL A 176 0.97 6.24 13.08
C VAL A 176 0.14 4.98 13.04
N SER A 177 -1.05 5.03 12.41
CA SER A 177 -1.97 3.89 12.36
C SER A 177 -2.67 3.77 11.01
N GLY A 178 -3.10 2.57 10.63
CA GLY A 178 -3.80 2.32 9.37
C GLY A 178 -3.44 0.98 8.77
N SER A 179 -3.50 0.87 7.45
CA SER A 179 -3.14 -0.38 6.77
C SER A 179 -2.55 -0.17 5.38
N PHE A 180 -1.85 -1.19 4.92
CA PHE A 180 -1.31 -1.27 3.57
C PHE A 180 -1.46 -2.69 3.00
N GLN A 181 -1.37 -2.79 1.69
CA GLN A 181 -1.50 -4.02 0.94
C GLN A 181 -0.26 -4.26 0.10
N ILE A 182 0.11 -5.52 -0.03
CA ILE A 182 1.19 -5.95 -0.92
C ILE A 182 0.56 -6.82 -2.01
N PRO A 183 0.52 -6.36 -3.27
CA PRO A 183 0.02 -7.16 -4.38
C PRO A 183 0.88 -8.41 -4.55
N THR A 184 0.26 -9.60 -4.48
CA THR A 184 0.95 -10.87 -4.71
C THR A 184 0.35 -11.54 -5.95
N SER A 185 1.20 -11.87 -6.94
CA SER A 185 0.75 -12.68 -8.07
C SER A 185 0.50 -14.11 -7.58
N VAL A 186 -0.72 -14.60 -7.70
CA VAL A 186 -1.01 -16.00 -7.40
C VAL A 186 -0.60 -16.84 -8.61
N PRO A 187 0.28 -17.86 -8.45
CA PRO A 187 0.53 -18.81 -9.51
C PRO A 187 -0.79 -19.51 -9.88
N GLU A 188 -1.20 -19.43 -11.15
CA GLU A 188 -2.37 -20.17 -11.62
C GLU A 188 -2.18 -21.66 -11.35
N SER A 189 -3.19 -22.34 -10.79
CA SER A 189 -3.10 -23.79 -10.63
C SER A 189 -2.99 -24.41 -12.03
N GLY A 190 -1.94 -25.19 -12.31
CA GLY A 190 -1.74 -25.93 -13.56
C GLY A 190 -2.76 -27.06 -13.81
N ASN A 191 -3.97 -26.93 -13.27
CA ASN A 191 -5.03 -27.94 -13.29
C ASN A 191 -5.82 -28.00 -14.60
N SER A 192 -5.46 -27.23 -15.63
CA SER A 192 -6.04 -27.45 -16.97
C SER A 192 -5.82 -28.90 -17.46
N LEU A 193 -4.72 -29.56 -17.06
CA LEU A 193 -4.49 -30.97 -17.41
C LEU A 193 -5.38 -31.96 -16.64
N SER A 194 -5.69 -31.69 -15.37
CA SER A 194 -6.53 -32.58 -14.56
C SER A 194 -8.01 -32.51 -14.97
N LEU A 195 -8.51 -31.34 -15.39
CA LEU A 195 -9.85 -31.23 -16.00
C LEU A 195 -9.94 -31.97 -17.33
N VAL A 196 -8.91 -31.87 -18.18
CA VAL A 196 -8.84 -32.60 -19.45
C VAL A 196 -8.80 -34.12 -19.20
N GLY A 197 -8.03 -34.59 -18.22
CA GLY A 197 -7.96 -36.01 -17.86
C GLY A 197 -9.30 -36.61 -17.40
N ILE A 198 -10.04 -35.90 -16.54
CA ILE A 198 -11.37 -36.34 -16.06
C ILE A 198 -12.38 -36.38 -17.22
N SER A 199 -12.32 -35.39 -18.14
CA SER A 199 -13.19 -35.36 -19.32
C SER A 199 -12.92 -36.51 -20.29
N ALA A 200 -11.65 -36.89 -20.49
CA ALA A 200 -11.26 -38.01 -21.35
C ALA A 200 -11.73 -39.36 -20.79
N ILE A 201 -11.62 -39.56 -19.48
CA ILE A 201 -12.09 -40.79 -18.80
C ILE A 201 -13.62 -40.90 -18.90
N GLY A 202 -14.34 -39.80 -18.66
CA GLY A 202 -15.80 -39.76 -18.80
C GLY A 202 -16.27 -40.07 -20.23
N ALA A 203 -15.63 -39.49 -21.24
CA ALA A 203 -15.95 -39.76 -22.65
C ALA A 203 -15.68 -41.22 -23.04
N ALA A 204 -14.56 -41.80 -22.60
CA ALA A 204 -14.22 -43.20 -22.85
C ALA A 204 -15.24 -44.16 -22.21
N PHE A 205 -15.67 -43.88 -20.97
CA PHE A 205 -16.66 -44.71 -20.28
C PHE A 205 -18.02 -44.70 -21.00
N LEU A 206 -18.49 -43.52 -21.45
CA LEU A 206 -19.76 -43.39 -22.16
C LEU A 206 -19.73 -44.09 -23.54
N LEU A 207 -18.63 -43.98 -24.29
CA LEU A 207 -18.44 -44.67 -25.56
C LEU A 207 -18.46 -46.20 -25.39
N ARG A 208 -17.80 -46.71 -24.34
CA ARG A 208 -17.74 -48.14 -24.04
C ARG A 208 -19.12 -48.71 -23.66
N ARG A 209 -19.92 -47.94 -22.92
CA ARG A 209 -21.31 -48.31 -22.57
C ARG A 209 -22.21 -48.35 -23.81
N HIS A 210 -22.06 -47.41 -24.73
CA HIS A 210 -22.83 -47.39 -25.98
C HIS A 210 -22.50 -48.58 -26.90
N HIS A 211 -21.23 -48.97 -26.98
CA HIS A 211 -20.82 -50.15 -27.76
C HIS A 211 -21.37 -51.46 -27.18
N HIS A 212 -21.42 -51.60 -25.86
CA HIS A 212 -22.01 -52.79 -25.23
C HIS A 212 -23.53 -52.88 -25.39
N GLN A 213 -24.24 -51.76 -25.42
CA GLN A 213 -25.70 -51.74 -25.64
C GLN A 213 -26.11 -51.91 -27.11
N ALA A 214 -25.18 -51.75 -28.07
CA ALA A 214 -25.44 -51.97 -29.49
C ALA A 214 -25.17 -53.41 -29.96
N ASN A 215 -24.58 -54.24 -29.11
CA ASN A 215 -24.22 -55.65 -29.39
C ASN A 215 -25.08 -56.65 -28.58
N MET A 216 -26.23 -56.20 -28.06
CA MET A 216 -27.32 -57.05 -27.53
C MET A 216 -28.57 -56.78 -28.37
#